data_AF-A0A2E0HMW1-F1
#
_entry.id   AF-A0A2E0HMW1-F1
#
_cell.length_a   1.000
_cell.length_b   1.000
_cell.length_c   1.000
_cell.angle_alpha   90.00
_cell.angle_beta   90.00
_cell.angle_gamma   90.00
#
_symmetry.space_group_name_H-M   'P 1'
#
loop_
_entity.id
_entity.type
_entity.pdbx_description
1 polymer ?
#
loop_
_entity_poly.entity_id
_entity_poly.type
_entity_poly.pdbx_seq_one_letter_code
_entity_poly.pdbx_strand_id
1 'polypeptide(L)'
;MQDKQIIWDGPIIDNHFHLNRNGRFLDAAKDFKNVGGTGLVLVHCPDFANPPTTKKGHSETYLDTLEMAEMVRKEHDLEVRVVLGPHPAAFAHQFINWIEEDPEN
;
A
#
# COMPACT_ATOMS: atom_id res chain seq x y z
N MET A 1 -10.72 -41.65 -16.91
CA MET A 1 -9.65 -41.24 -15.96
C MET A 1 -10.16 -39.96 -15.33
N GLN A 2 -10.32 -39.91 -14.00
CA GLN A 2 -10.76 -38.68 -13.33
C GLN A 2 -9.60 -37.71 -13.34
N ASP A 3 -9.79 -36.55 -13.99
CA ASP A 3 -8.86 -35.43 -13.89
C ASP A 3 -8.75 -35.05 -12.42
N LYS A 4 -7.60 -35.34 -11.82
CA LYS A 4 -7.32 -34.99 -10.44
C LYS A 4 -7.14 -33.48 -10.41
N GLN A 5 -8.19 -32.76 -10.03
CA GLN A 5 -8.15 -31.31 -9.93
C GLN A 5 -7.05 -30.94 -8.93
N ILE A 6 -6.02 -30.26 -9.42
CA ILE A 6 -4.93 -29.77 -8.59
C ILE A 6 -5.48 -28.55 -7.85
N ILE A 7 -5.74 -28.72 -6.56
CA ILE A 7 -6.14 -27.61 -5.67
C ILE A 7 -4.85 -27.03 -5.11
N TRP A 8 -4.65 -25.73 -5.31
CA TRP A 8 -3.54 -24.99 -4.72
C TRP A 8 -3.75 -24.85 -3.21
N ASP A 9 -2.74 -25.24 -2.41
CA ASP A 9 -2.73 -25.14 -0.95
C ASP A 9 -1.66 -24.17 -0.42
N GLY A 10 -0.93 -23.51 -1.32
CA GLY A 10 0.11 -22.55 -0.97
C GLY A 10 -0.43 -21.14 -0.71
N PRO A 11 0.47 -20.19 -0.38
CA PRO A 11 0.09 -18.81 -0.14
C PRO A 11 -0.44 -18.12 -1.41
N ILE A 12 -1.42 -17.24 -1.23
CA ILE A 12 -1.96 -16.35 -2.26
C ILE A 12 -1.68 -14.92 -1.80
N ILE A 13 -0.70 -14.30 -2.44
CA ILE A 13 -0.18 -12.99 -2.04
C ILE A 13 -0.53 -11.96 -3.11
N ASP A 14 -1.15 -10.86 -2.68
CA ASP A 14 -1.15 -9.65 -3.49
C ASP A 14 0.22 -8.95 -3.32
N ASN A 15 0.97 -8.87 -4.42
CA ASN A 15 2.33 -8.37 -4.41
C ASN A 15 2.43 -6.82 -4.43
N HIS A 16 1.31 -6.11 -4.62
CA HIS A 16 1.27 -4.66 -4.64
C HIS A 16 -0.11 -4.16 -4.19
N PHE A 17 -0.29 -4.05 -2.88
CA PHE A 17 -1.54 -3.60 -2.28
C PHE A 17 -1.41 -2.19 -1.72
N HIS A 18 -2.40 -1.34 -1.99
CA HIS A 18 -2.50 -0.01 -1.38
C HIS A 18 -3.74 0.07 -0.48
N LEU A 19 -3.57 0.62 0.73
CA LEU A 19 -4.67 0.93 1.64
C LEU A 19 -4.90 2.43 1.69
N ASN A 20 -6.18 2.81 1.71
CA ASN A 20 -6.61 4.19 1.86
C ASN A 20 -7.70 4.27 2.93
N ARG A 21 -7.44 5.04 4.00
CA ARG A 21 -8.37 5.28 5.11
C ARG A 21 -9.67 5.97 4.67
N ASN A 22 -9.62 6.75 3.59
CA ASN A 22 -10.79 7.42 2.99
C ASN A 22 -11.55 6.51 2.00
N GLY A 23 -11.02 5.32 1.72
CA GLY A 23 -11.67 4.32 0.88
C GLY A 23 -12.28 3.19 1.70
N ARG A 24 -12.25 1.97 1.16
CA ARG A 24 -12.74 0.77 1.85
C ARG A 24 -11.79 0.28 2.96
N PHE A 25 -10.56 0.79 2.99
CA PHE A 25 -9.57 0.49 4.02
C PHE A 25 -9.51 -1.00 4.39
N LEU A 26 -9.81 -1.37 5.64
CA LEU A 26 -9.76 -2.75 6.13
C LEU A 26 -10.78 -3.66 5.43
N ASP A 27 -11.94 -3.16 5.01
CA ASP A 27 -12.90 -3.97 4.26
C ASP A 27 -12.33 -4.44 2.91
N ALA A 28 -11.38 -3.72 2.32
CA ALA A 28 -10.68 -4.18 1.11
C ALA A 28 -9.78 -5.39 1.41
N ALA A 29 -9.06 -5.38 2.52
CA ALA A 29 -8.23 -6.50 2.95
C ALA A 29 -9.09 -7.71 3.38
N LYS A 30 -10.23 -7.45 4.02
CA LYS A 30 -11.23 -8.47 4.37
C LYS A 30 -11.77 -9.17 3.13
N ASP A 31 -12.13 -8.42 2.10
CA ASP A 31 -12.62 -8.99 0.84
C ASP A 31 -11.57 -9.89 0.18
N PHE A 32 -10.31 -9.45 0.15
CA PHE A 32 -9.21 -10.27 -0.35
C PHE A 32 -9.06 -11.58 0.43
N LYS A 33 -9.14 -11.53 1.77
CA LYS A 33 -9.14 -12.75 2.60
C LYS A 33 -10.34 -13.66 2.30
N ASN A 34 -11.53 -13.10 2.16
CA ASN A 34 -12.76 -13.88 1.93
C ASN A 34 -12.72 -14.70 0.64
N VAL A 35 -11.92 -14.28 -0.35
CA VAL A 35 -11.73 -15.00 -1.62
C VAL A 35 -10.48 -15.91 -1.62
N GLY A 36 -9.84 -16.10 -0.46
CA GLY A 36 -8.72 -17.03 -0.29
C GLY A 36 -7.34 -16.37 -0.22
N GLY A 37 -7.26 -15.05 -0.21
CA GLY A 37 -6.00 -14.32 -0.01
C GLY A 37 -5.37 -14.63 1.35
N THR A 38 -4.05 -14.78 1.38
CA THR A 38 -3.29 -15.15 2.59
C THR A 38 -2.29 -14.08 3.03
N GLY A 39 -1.87 -13.20 2.12
CA GLY A 39 -0.95 -12.12 2.47
C GLY A 39 -0.91 -10.96 1.49
N LEU A 40 -0.34 -9.86 1.95
CA LEU A 40 -0.24 -8.59 1.24
C LEU A 40 1.19 -8.05 1.29
N VAL A 41 1.62 -7.46 0.18
CA VAL A 41 2.72 -6.50 0.17
C VAL A 41 2.10 -5.10 0.17
N LEU A 42 2.02 -4.49 1.35
CA LEU A 42 1.49 -3.16 1.54
C LEU A 42 2.53 -2.12 1.08
N VAL A 43 2.26 -1.48 -0.05
CA VAL A 43 3.11 -0.44 -0.61
C VAL A 43 2.64 0.91 -0.10
N HIS A 44 3.56 1.71 0.43
CA HIS A 44 3.29 3.06 0.89
C HIS A 44 2.56 3.89 -0.18
N CYS A 45 1.38 4.39 0.17
CA CYS A 45 0.57 5.28 -0.65
C CYS A 45 0.29 6.55 0.18
N PRO A 46 1.01 7.66 -0.04
CA PRO A 46 0.69 8.91 0.63
C PRO A 46 -0.61 9.49 0.08
N ASP A 47 -1.11 10.53 0.73
CA ASP A 47 -2.13 11.39 0.13
C ASP A 47 -1.53 12.07 -1.12
N PHE A 48 -2.04 11.71 -2.31
CA PHE A 48 -1.60 12.32 -3.56
C PHE A 48 -2.09 13.75 -3.74
N ALA A 49 -3.17 14.15 -3.07
CA ALA A 49 -3.65 15.53 -3.15
C ALA A 49 -2.71 16.49 -2.42
N ASN A 50 -2.03 16.02 -1.38
CA ASN A 50 -1.07 16.81 -0.62
C ASN A 50 0.09 15.93 -0.12
N PRO A 51 1.01 15.53 -1.02
CA PRO A 51 2.11 14.66 -0.66
C PRO A 51 3.05 15.34 0.34
N PRO A 52 3.61 14.59 1.30
CA PRO A 52 4.57 15.15 2.25
C PRO A 52 5.81 15.69 1.51
N THR A 53 6.24 16.90 1.87
CA THR A 53 7.44 17.57 1.34
C THR A 53 8.55 17.72 2.37
N THR A 54 8.27 17.41 3.64
CA THR A 54 9.23 17.52 4.74
C THR A 54 9.62 16.14 5.26
N LYS A 55 10.83 16.01 5.80
CA LYS A 55 11.29 14.78 6.46
C LYS A 55 10.31 14.29 7.54
N LYS A 56 9.77 15.23 8.33
CA LYS A 56 8.77 14.94 9.36
C LYS A 56 7.50 14.39 8.75
N GLY A 57 6.96 15.05 7.72
CA GLY A 57 5.77 14.58 7.00
C GLY A 57 5.95 13.17 6.42
N HIS A 58 7.08 12.89 5.77
CA HIS A 58 7.37 11.53 5.27
C HIS A 58 7.41 10.49 6.40
N SER A 59 8.01 10.86 7.55
CA SER A 59 8.10 9.95 8.69
C SER A 59 6.71 9.65 9.27
N GLU A 60 5.85 10.65 9.38
CA GLU A 60 4.47 10.51 9.85
C GLU A 60 3.64 9.64 8.90
N THR A 61 3.75 9.84 7.57
CA THR A 61 3.00 9.04 6.59
C THR A 61 3.51 7.60 6.50
N TYR A 62 4.80 7.36 6.74
CA TYR A 62 5.35 6.01 6.83
C TYR A 62 4.90 5.29 8.09
N LEU A 63 4.87 5.98 9.23
CA LEU A 63 4.32 5.43 10.48
C LEU A 63 2.85 5.04 10.31
N ASP A 64 2.05 5.89 9.67
CA ASP A 64 0.66 5.56 9.35
C ASP A 64 0.53 4.28 8.50
N THR A 65 1.44 4.08 7.53
CA THR A 65 1.48 2.83 6.73
C THR A 65 1.81 1.60 7.57
N LEU A 66 2.71 1.74 8.55
CA LEU A 66 3.01 0.65 9.48
C LEU A 66 1.81 0.33 10.38
N GLU A 67 1.11 1.35 10.88
CA GLU A 67 -0.12 1.18 11.65
C GLU A 67 -1.22 0.47 10.84
N MET A 68 -1.40 0.84 9.57
CA MET A 68 -2.30 0.16 8.63
C MET A 68 -1.95 -1.33 8.48
N ALA A 69 -0.66 -1.65 8.36
CA ALA A 69 -0.22 -3.04 8.30
C ALA A 69 -0.55 -3.81 9.60
N GLU A 70 -0.33 -3.21 10.77
CA GLU A 70 -0.67 -3.83 12.06
C GLU A 70 -2.17 -4.06 12.21
N MET A 71 -3.01 -3.12 11.79
CA MET A 71 -4.46 -3.29 11.80
C MET A 71 -4.90 -4.47 10.93
N VAL A 72 -4.38 -4.59 9.70
CA VAL A 72 -4.71 -5.72 8.82
C VAL A 72 -4.28 -7.06 9.43
N ARG A 73 -3.07 -7.14 9.99
CA ARG A 73 -2.60 -8.38 10.66
C ARG A 73 -3.52 -8.75 11.81
N LYS A 74 -3.90 -7.78 12.65
CA LYS A 74 -4.72 -8.02 13.84
C LYS A 74 -6.17 -8.37 13.51
N GLU A 75 -6.78 -7.68 12.55
CA GLU A 75 -8.22 -7.79 12.28
C GLU A 75 -8.55 -8.86 11.26
N HIS A 76 -7.62 -9.15 10.35
CA HIS A 76 -7.85 -10.09 9.27
C HIS A 76 -6.87 -11.23 9.25
N ASP A 77 -5.86 -11.31 10.12
CA ASP A 77 -4.95 -12.47 10.16
C ASP A 77 -4.40 -12.80 8.75
N LEU A 78 -3.97 -11.74 8.07
CA LEU A 78 -3.23 -11.79 6.80
C LEU A 78 -1.75 -11.52 7.10
N GLU A 79 -0.86 -12.22 6.41
CA GLU A 79 0.56 -11.83 6.42
C GLU A 79 0.71 -10.48 5.72
N VAL A 80 1.44 -9.53 6.33
CA VAL A 80 1.68 -8.23 5.68
C VAL A 80 3.17 -7.92 5.67
N ARG A 81 3.71 -7.69 4.48
CA ARG A 81 5.04 -7.12 4.23
C ARG A 81 4.86 -5.66 3.85
N VAL A 82 5.73 -4.78 4.33
CA VAL A 82 5.59 -3.33 4.08
C VAL A 82 6.74 -2.84 3.22
N VAL A 83 6.41 -2.06 2.19
CA VAL A 83 7.37 -1.34 1.35
C VAL A 83 7.21 0.14 1.62
N LEU A 84 8.22 0.73 2.27
CA LEU A 84 8.29 2.17 2.52
C LEU A 84 9.20 2.82 1.48
N GLY A 85 8.73 3.93 0.94
CA GLY A 85 9.50 4.72 0.00
C GLY A 85 8.66 5.86 -0.55
N PRO A 86 9.31 6.92 -1.03
CA PRO A 86 8.62 8.02 -1.67
C PRO A 86 7.92 7.52 -2.94
N HIS A 87 6.62 7.79 -3.04
CA HIS A 87 5.83 7.35 -4.20
C HIS A 87 6.21 8.16 -5.45
N PRO A 88 6.39 7.54 -6.63
CA PRO A 88 6.75 8.27 -7.86
C PRO A 88 5.83 9.45 -8.20
N ALA A 89 4.52 9.29 -7.97
CA ALA A 89 3.55 10.38 -8.16
C ALA A 89 3.78 11.56 -7.20
N ALA A 90 4.23 11.32 -5.96
CA ALA A 90 4.58 12.40 -5.04
C ALA A 90 5.83 13.18 -5.53
N PHE A 91 6.79 12.48 -6.15
CA PHE A 91 7.92 13.12 -6.81
C PHE A 91 7.50 13.94 -8.03
N ALA A 92 6.56 13.46 -8.84
CA ALA A 92 6.08 14.21 -10.01
C ALA A 92 5.53 15.59 -9.63
N HIS A 93 4.77 15.68 -8.54
CA HIS A 93 4.30 16.96 -8.00
C HIS A 93 5.45 17.89 -7.58
N GLN A 94 6.50 17.33 -6.94
CA GLN A 94 7.66 18.12 -6.55
C GLN A 94 8.47 18.62 -7.77
N PHE A 95 8.59 17.82 -8.82
CA PHE A 95 9.25 18.25 -10.07
C PHE A 95 8.46 19.34 -10.79
N ILE A 96 7.13 19.23 -10.85
CA ILE A 96 6.27 20.27 -11.45
C ILE A 96 6.46 21.59 -10.69
N ASN A 97 6.35 21.57 -9.35
CA ASN A 97 6.55 22.77 -8.54
C ASN A 97 7.96 23.35 -8.73
N TRP A 98 9.00 22.51 -8.79
CA TRP A 98 10.36 22.99 -9.01
C TRP A 98 10.52 23.65 -10.38
N ILE A 99 10.00 23.06 -11.46
CA ILE A 99 10.03 23.65 -12.81
C ILE A 99 9.27 24.99 -12.86
N GLU A 100 8.16 25.10 -12.13
CA GLU A 100 7.39 26.34 -12.03
C GLU A 100 8.11 27.43 -11.20
N GLU A 101 8.85 27.05 -10.16
CA GLU A 101 9.59 27.96 -9.28
C GLU A 101 10.93 28.43 -9.87
N ASP A 102 11.58 27.60 -10.71
CA ASP A 102 12.88 27.90 -11.33
C ASP A 102 12.95 27.40 -12.80
N PRO A 103 12.26 28.06 -13.74
CA PRO A 103 12.13 27.58 -15.12
C PRO A 103 13.42 27.70 -15.97
N GLU A 104 14.47 28.35 -15.46
CA GLU A 104 15.73 28.60 -16.19
C GLU A 104 16.89 27.66 -15.78
N ASN A 105 16.69 26.77 -14.80
CA ASN A 105 17.66 25.73 -14.41
C ASN A 105 17.15 24.30 -14.68
#